data_AF-A0A258BH81-F1
#
_entry.id   AF-A0A258BH81-F1
#
_cell.length_a   1.000
_cell.length_b   1.000
_cell.length_c   1.000
_cell.angle_alpha   90.00
_cell.angle_beta   90.00
_cell.angle_gamma   90.00
#
_symmetry.space_group_name_H-M   'P 1'
#
loop_
_entity.id
_entity.type
_entity.pdbx_description
1 polymer ?
#
loop_
_entity_poly.entity_id
_entity_poly.type
_entity_poly.pdbx_seq_one_letter_code
_entity_poly.pdbx_strand_id
1 'polypeptide(L)'
;MGLESTVVSLIDGARYLRAGAVTRADVEALIGPLMDDGDGKHRSPGRLAVHYAPDAKVEINITHPDEGCAYLAFGPTDYAGPVFQLSASQNISEAAANLFTYLRKADRLKPQKICVAPIPSDGLGEAINDRLKRAAGYVG
;
A
#
# COMPACT_ATOMS: atom_id res chain seq x y z
N MET A 1 3.42 -12.65 4.49
CA MET A 1 4.17 -11.38 4.37
C MET A 1 3.81 -10.73 3.05
N GLY A 2 2.90 -9.76 3.07
CA GLY A 2 2.30 -9.16 1.87
C GLY A 2 2.96 -7.89 1.37
N LEU A 3 4.07 -7.43 1.95
CA LEU A 3 4.90 -6.37 1.39
C LEU A 3 6.23 -6.93 0.92
N GLU A 4 6.78 -6.30 -0.12
CA GLU A 4 8.13 -6.59 -0.58
C GLU A 4 9.16 -6.31 0.53
N SER A 5 10.32 -6.99 0.47
CA SER A 5 11.41 -6.76 1.42
C SER A 5 11.91 -5.32 1.36
N THR A 6 12.18 -4.73 2.53
CA THR A 6 12.88 -3.46 2.69
C THR A 6 14.28 -3.59 2.07
N VAL A 7 14.69 -2.61 1.27
CA VAL A 7 16.01 -2.59 0.64
C VAL A 7 16.78 -1.39 1.19
N VAL A 8 17.94 -1.67 1.77
CA VAL A 8 18.87 -0.67 2.29
C VAL A 8 20.19 -0.84 1.55
N SER A 9 20.70 0.23 0.95
CA SER A 9 22.09 0.25 0.48
C SER A 9 23.01 0.52 1.65
N LEU A 10 24.14 -0.15 1.71
CA LEU A 10 25.23 0.15 2.65
C LEU A 10 26.51 0.63 1.92
N ILE A 11 26.43 0.83 0.60
CA ILE A 11 27.54 1.31 -0.21
C ILE A 11 27.56 2.84 -0.14
N ASP A 12 28.72 3.40 0.22
CA ASP A 12 28.94 4.85 0.37
C ASP A 12 27.94 5.53 1.32
N GLY A 13 27.60 4.82 2.41
CA GLY A 13 26.67 5.24 3.44
C GLY A 13 25.31 4.53 3.37
N ALA A 14 24.65 4.42 4.52
CA ALA A 14 23.39 3.70 4.62
C ALA A 14 22.23 4.50 4.02
N ARG A 15 21.50 3.94 3.04
CA ARG A 15 20.38 4.61 2.33
C ARG A 15 19.15 3.73 2.23
N TYR A 16 17.97 4.34 2.35
CA TYR A 16 16.70 3.63 2.29
C TYR A 16 16.16 3.55 0.86
N LEU A 17 16.47 2.46 0.15
CA LEU A 17 16.17 2.34 -1.28
C LEU A 17 14.74 1.87 -1.57
N ARG A 18 14.12 1.10 -0.67
CA ARG A 18 12.73 0.65 -0.83
C ARG A 18 12.07 0.40 0.51
N ALA A 19 10.92 1.03 0.72
CA ALA A 19 10.03 0.73 1.84
C ALA A 19 9.42 -0.67 1.70
N GLY A 20 9.56 -1.46 2.76
CA GLY A 20 8.99 -2.80 2.89
C GLY A 20 8.47 -3.05 4.31
N ALA A 21 8.53 -4.31 4.76
CA ALA A 21 8.05 -4.70 6.09
C ALA A 21 8.84 -4.11 7.28
N VAL A 22 10.08 -3.68 7.04
CA VAL A 22 10.94 -3.00 8.03
C VAL A 22 10.95 -1.51 7.70
N THR A 23 10.59 -0.65 8.63
CA THR A 23 10.48 0.80 8.40
C THR A 23 11.86 1.48 8.42
N ARG A 24 11.93 2.73 7.93
CA ARG A 24 13.14 3.56 8.06
C ARG A 24 13.55 3.71 9.53
N ALA A 25 12.59 3.95 10.42
CA ALA A 25 12.84 4.06 11.85
C ALA A 25 13.42 2.78 12.46
N ASP A 26 12.92 1.60 12.06
CA ASP A 26 13.45 0.32 12.52
C ASP A 26 14.91 0.11 12.07
N VAL A 27 15.24 0.54 10.85
CA VAL A 27 16.61 0.48 10.33
C VAL A 27 17.50 1.49 11.06
N GLU A 28 17.06 2.74 11.22
CA GLU A 28 17.83 3.80 11.87
C GLU A 28 18.11 3.51 13.35
N ALA A 29 17.18 2.85 14.04
CA ALA A 29 17.38 2.38 15.40
C ALA A 29 18.52 1.36 15.52
N LEU A 30 18.81 0.60 14.45
CA LEU A 30 19.83 -0.44 14.46
C LEU A 30 21.20 0.05 13.97
N ILE A 31 21.23 0.85 12.90
CA ILE A 31 22.48 1.22 12.22
C ILE A 31 22.81 2.72 12.27
N GLY A 32 21.98 3.51 12.94
CA GLY A 32 22.09 4.97 12.96
C GLY A 32 21.38 5.63 11.77
N PRO A 33 21.38 6.98 11.70
CA PRO A 33 20.60 7.74 10.73
C PRO A 33 20.96 7.37 9.29
N LEU A 34 19.94 7.16 8.45
CA LEU A 34 20.13 6.92 7.03
C LEU A 34 20.37 8.24 6.30
N MET A 35 21.27 8.22 5.32
CA MET A 35 21.48 9.34 4.42
C MET A 35 20.22 9.60 3.61
N ASP A 36 19.86 10.87 3.45
CA ASP A 36 18.82 11.25 2.52
C ASP A 36 19.29 11.07 1.08
N ASP A 37 18.40 10.51 0.27
CA ASP A 37 18.58 10.52 -1.17
C ASP A 37 18.33 11.95 -1.66
N GLY A 38 19.41 12.73 -1.72
CA GLY A 38 19.44 13.98 -2.47
C GLY A 38 18.87 13.72 -3.87
N ASP A 39 17.69 14.31 -4.11
CA ASP A 39 16.99 14.37 -5.39
C ASP A 39 16.88 13.03 -6.16
N GLY A 40 16.24 12.02 -5.55
CA GLY A 40 15.35 11.07 -6.24
C GLY A 40 15.87 10.24 -7.42
N LYS A 41 17.19 10.03 -7.58
CA LYS A 41 17.77 9.46 -8.83
C LYS A 41 18.40 8.06 -8.77
N HIS A 42 18.33 7.33 -7.67
CA HIS A 42 18.66 5.90 -7.68
C HIS A 42 17.39 5.04 -7.67
N ARG A 43 16.74 5.01 -8.84
CA ARG A 43 15.61 4.12 -9.13
C ARG A 43 16.04 2.66 -9.02
N SER A 44 15.70 2.01 -7.91
CA SER A 44 15.57 0.56 -7.83
C SER A 44 14.68 0.05 -9.00
N PRO A 45 14.92 -1.15 -9.55
CA PRO A 45 14.12 -1.69 -10.64
C PRO A 45 12.64 -1.78 -10.23
N GLY A 46 11.83 -0.87 -10.78
CA GLY A 46 10.38 -0.76 -10.53
C GLY A 46 9.70 0.21 -11.50
N ARG A 47 10.40 0.57 -12.59
CA ARG A 47 9.80 1.24 -13.75
C ARG A 47 8.86 0.24 -14.41
N LEU A 48 7.64 0.22 -13.92
CA LEU A 48 6.41 0.02 -14.66
C LEU A 48 5.33 0.24 -13.60
N ALA A 49 4.65 1.39 -13.69
CA ALA A 49 3.46 1.73 -12.90
C ALA A 49 2.31 0.69 -13.02
N VAL A 50 2.55 -0.44 -13.69
CA VAL A 50 1.59 -1.47 -14.11
C VAL A 50 1.64 -2.69 -13.19
N HIS A 51 2.74 -2.97 -12.48
CA HIS A 51 2.87 -4.25 -11.73
C HIS A 51 1.87 -4.42 -10.57
N TYR A 52 1.25 -3.34 -10.10
CA TYR A 52 0.28 -3.35 -9.00
C TYR A 52 -1.06 -2.73 -9.34
N ALA A 53 -1.24 -2.20 -10.55
CA ALA A 53 -2.48 -1.55 -10.95
C ALA A 53 -3.54 -2.61 -11.25
N PRO A 54 -4.67 -2.62 -10.55
CA PRO A 54 -5.82 -3.45 -10.89
C PRO A 54 -6.35 -3.08 -12.29
N ASP A 55 -7.03 -4.02 -12.95
CA ASP A 55 -7.76 -3.72 -14.18
C ASP A 55 -8.94 -2.77 -13.90
N ALA A 56 -9.58 -2.93 -12.74
CA ALA A 56 -10.67 -2.07 -12.29
C ALA A 56 -10.16 -0.70 -11.79
N LYS A 57 -10.99 0.34 -11.96
CA LYS A 57 -10.72 1.69 -11.41
C LYS A 57 -10.62 1.62 -9.89
N VAL A 58 -9.58 2.19 -9.29
CA VAL A 58 -9.43 2.26 -7.82
C VAL A 58 -9.84 3.64 -7.32
N GLU A 59 -10.69 3.68 -6.31
CA GLU A 59 -11.08 4.88 -5.57
C GLU A 59 -10.69 4.72 -4.09
N ILE A 60 -9.96 5.68 -3.55
CA ILE A 60 -9.40 5.63 -2.19
C ILE A 60 -10.17 6.54 -1.24
N ASN A 61 -10.08 6.26 0.07
CA ASN A 61 -10.76 7.03 1.13
C ASN A 61 -12.29 7.00 1.03
N ILE A 62 -12.85 5.88 0.58
CA ILE A 62 -14.29 5.69 0.43
C ILE A 62 -14.87 5.15 1.74
N THR A 63 -15.72 5.94 2.39
CA THR A 63 -16.45 5.53 3.62
C THR A 63 -17.78 4.85 3.32
N HIS A 64 -18.42 5.23 2.19
CA HIS A 64 -19.70 4.70 1.74
C HIS A 64 -19.55 4.21 0.29
N PRO A 65 -19.18 2.95 0.07
CA PRO A 65 -19.05 2.39 -1.27
C PRO A 65 -20.41 2.20 -1.94
N ASP A 66 -20.50 2.53 -3.24
CA ASP A 66 -21.72 2.35 -4.03
C ASP A 66 -22.03 0.87 -4.29
N GLU A 67 -23.27 0.57 -4.68
CA GLU A 67 -23.64 -0.76 -5.17
C GLU A 67 -22.80 -1.15 -6.40
N GLY A 68 -22.22 -2.36 -6.38
CA GLY A 68 -21.38 -2.88 -7.47
C GLY A 68 -19.88 -2.58 -7.33
N CYS A 69 -19.46 -1.95 -6.23
CA CYS A 69 -18.05 -1.81 -5.89
C CYS A 69 -17.50 -3.05 -5.18
N ALA A 70 -16.27 -3.47 -5.49
CA ALA A 70 -15.54 -4.36 -4.58
C ALA A 70 -14.87 -3.52 -3.49
N TYR A 71 -15.25 -3.72 -2.24
CA TYR A 71 -14.84 -2.87 -1.14
C TYR A 71 -13.68 -3.48 -0.34
N LEU A 72 -12.53 -2.81 -0.33
CA LEU A 72 -11.43 -3.11 0.60
C LEU A 72 -11.69 -2.36 1.90
N ALA A 73 -12.29 -3.06 2.86
CA ALA A 73 -12.65 -2.49 4.16
C ALA A 73 -11.44 -2.43 5.11
N PHE A 74 -11.45 -1.45 6.02
CA PHE A 74 -10.52 -1.36 7.14
C PHE A 74 -11.31 -1.02 8.41
N GLY A 75 -11.67 -2.07 9.13
CA GLY A 75 -12.59 -2.03 10.26
C GLY A 75 -13.98 -2.57 9.91
N PRO A 76 -14.92 -2.49 10.86
CA PRO A 76 -16.30 -2.93 10.65
C PRO A 76 -16.97 -2.18 9.48
N THR A 77 -17.81 -2.88 8.73
CA THR A 77 -18.62 -2.30 7.65
C THR A 77 -19.95 -3.04 7.55
N ASP A 78 -21.00 -2.31 7.19
CA ASP A 78 -22.35 -2.79 6.89
C ASP A 78 -22.60 -2.94 5.38
N TYR A 79 -21.58 -2.74 4.55
CA TYR A 79 -21.69 -2.86 3.11
C TYR A 79 -22.11 -4.28 2.70
N ALA A 80 -23.23 -4.39 1.99
CA ALA A 80 -23.81 -5.67 1.58
C ALA A 80 -23.16 -6.28 0.31
N GLY A 81 -22.32 -5.52 -0.40
CA GLY A 81 -21.63 -6.00 -1.60
C GLY A 81 -20.36 -6.81 -1.31
N PRO A 82 -19.51 -7.05 -2.33
CA PRO A 82 -18.26 -7.80 -2.14
C PRO A 82 -17.28 -7.06 -1.23
N VAL A 83 -17.08 -7.58 -0.01
CA VAL A 83 -16.13 -7.03 0.98
C VAL A 83 -14.86 -7.87 1.06
N PHE A 84 -13.71 -7.20 1.00
CA PHE A 84 -12.39 -7.74 1.29
C PHE A 84 -11.79 -7.01 2.48
N GLN A 85 -11.80 -7.67 3.63
CA GLN A 85 -11.43 -7.06 4.90
C GLN A 85 -9.90 -6.97 5.06
N LEU A 86 -9.31 -5.78 4.88
CA LEU A 86 -7.86 -5.57 5.09
C LEU A 86 -7.48 -5.84 6.54
N SER A 87 -8.28 -5.36 7.48
CA SER A 87 -8.18 -5.68 8.90
C SER A 87 -9.50 -5.34 9.60
N ALA A 88 -10.17 -6.31 10.19
CA ALA A 88 -11.39 -6.06 10.96
C ALA A 88 -11.13 -5.28 12.26
N SER A 89 -9.91 -5.41 12.79
CA SER A 89 -9.47 -4.78 14.04
C SER A 89 -8.81 -3.41 13.84
N GLN A 90 -8.78 -2.91 12.59
CA GLN A 90 -8.06 -1.68 12.21
C GLN A 90 -6.56 -1.73 12.55
N ASN A 91 -5.96 -2.91 12.45
CA ASN A 91 -4.52 -3.10 12.61
C ASN A 91 -3.79 -2.80 11.30
N ILE A 92 -2.93 -1.77 11.31
CA ILE A 92 -2.21 -1.32 10.12
C ILE A 92 -1.28 -2.40 9.57
N SER A 93 -0.57 -3.14 10.41
CA SER A 93 0.33 -4.21 9.97
C SER A 93 -0.42 -5.35 9.28
N GLU A 94 -1.62 -5.68 9.79
CA GLU A 94 -2.52 -6.67 9.15
C GLU A 94 -3.00 -6.16 7.79
N ALA A 95 -3.44 -4.91 7.71
CA ALA A 95 -3.86 -4.30 6.44
C ALA A 95 -2.74 -4.32 5.40
N ALA A 96 -1.51 -3.99 5.83
CA ALA A 96 -0.32 -4.01 5.00
C ALA A 96 -0.03 -5.43 4.45
N ALA A 97 -0.13 -6.45 5.31
CA ALA A 97 0.09 -7.85 4.93
C ALA A 97 -1.00 -8.39 3.98
N ASN A 98 -2.20 -7.83 4.04
CA ASN A 98 -3.35 -8.29 3.28
C ASN A 98 -3.57 -7.53 1.95
N LEU A 99 -3.03 -6.31 1.84
CA LEU A 99 -3.32 -5.35 0.76
C LEU A 99 -3.30 -5.97 -0.64
N PHE A 100 -2.17 -6.48 -1.12
CA PHE A 100 -2.08 -7.00 -2.49
C PHE A 100 -2.84 -8.30 -2.72
N THR A 101 -3.06 -9.08 -1.66
CA THR A 101 -3.86 -10.30 -1.76
C THR A 101 -5.32 -9.91 -2.00
N TYR A 102 -5.84 -8.98 -1.22
CA TYR A 102 -7.23 -8.55 -1.34
C TYR A 102 -7.48 -7.64 -2.53
N LEU A 103 -6.53 -6.80 -2.90
CA LEU A 103 -6.62 -6.02 -4.12
C LEU A 103 -6.74 -6.93 -5.35
N ARG A 104 -5.90 -7.97 -5.47
CA ARG A 104 -6.01 -8.95 -6.57
C ARG A 104 -7.26 -9.81 -6.52
N LYS A 105 -7.73 -10.19 -5.31
CA LYS A 105 -8.98 -10.95 -5.18
C LYS A 105 -10.19 -10.09 -5.57
N ALA A 106 -10.20 -8.82 -5.20
CA ALA A 106 -11.21 -7.85 -5.62
C ALA A 106 -11.22 -7.67 -7.13
N ASP A 107 -10.05 -7.47 -7.73
CA ASP A 107 -9.91 -7.23 -9.17
C ASP A 107 -10.35 -8.43 -10.02
N ARG A 108 -10.15 -9.66 -9.52
CA ARG A 108 -10.64 -10.89 -10.18
C ARG A 108 -12.17 -10.97 -10.30
N LEU A 109 -12.92 -10.24 -9.46
CA LEU A 109 -14.37 -10.12 -9.62
C LEU A 109 -14.75 -9.28 -10.85
N LYS A 110 -13.76 -8.65 -11.51
CA LYS A 110 -13.94 -7.68 -12.60
C LYS A 110 -14.99 -6.62 -12.25
N PRO A 111 -14.89 -5.97 -11.07
CA PRO A 111 -15.85 -4.96 -10.69
C PRO A 111 -15.69 -3.71 -11.57
N GLN A 112 -16.70 -2.86 -11.62
CA GLN A 112 -16.55 -1.55 -12.29
C GLN A 112 -15.48 -0.69 -11.60
N LYS A 113 -15.41 -0.80 -10.27
CA LYS A 113 -14.43 -0.11 -9.44
C LYS A 113 -14.13 -0.89 -8.16
N ILE A 114 -12.95 -0.62 -7.61
CA ILE A 114 -12.49 -1.06 -6.29
C ILE A 114 -12.48 0.16 -5.38
N CYS A 115 -13.26 0.10 -4.30
CA CYS A 115 -13.37 1.15 -3.30
C CYS A 115 -12.50 0.76 -2.12
N VAL A 116 -11.67 1.67 -1.63
CA VAL A 116 -10.77 1.39 -0.50
C VAL A 116 -11.12 2.31 0.65
N ALA A 117 -11.34 1.71 1.83
CA ALA A 117 -11.58 2.42 3.07
C ALA A 117 -10.42 3.39 3.38
N PRO A 118 -10.67 4.49 4.12
CA PRO A 118 -9.60 5.34 4.61
C PRO A 118 -8.59 4.55 5.45
N ILE A 119 -7.31 4.66 5.11
CA ILE A 119 -6.22 4.08 5.89
C ILE A 119 -5.46 5.23 6.57
N PRO A 120 -5.22 5.17 7.89
CA PRO A 120 -4.36 6.13 8.61
C PRO A 120 -3.04 6.36 7.87
N SER A 121 -2.54 7.60 7.88
CA SER A 121 -1.37 8.00 7.10
C SER A 121 -0.05 7.96 7.88
N ASP A 122 -0.08 7.49 9.12
CA ASP A 122 1.07 7.38 10.01
C ASP A 122 1.76 6.00 9.91
N GLY A 123 3.08 5.99 10.11
CA GLY A 123 3.90 4.78 10.09
C GLY A 123 3.76 3.96 8.80
N LEU A 124 3.38 2.69 8.92
CA LEU A 124 3.12 1.79 7.77
C LEU A 124 1.96 2.25 6.89
N GLY A 125 1.07 3.08 7.42
CA GLY A 125 -0.06 3.66 6.71
C GLY A 125 0.37 4.58 5.55
N GLU A 126 1.50 5.27 5.69
CA GLU A 126 2.09 6.08 4.61
C GLU A 126 2.43 5.21 3.40
N ALA A 127 3.10 4.07 3.64
CA ALA A 127 3.47 3.13 2.60
C ALA A 127 2.25 2.50 1.92
N ILE A 128 1.22 2.12 2.68
CA ILE A 128 -0.05 1.62 2.13
C ILE A 128 -0.69 2.67 1.20
N ASN A 129 -0.79 3.91 1.68
CA ASN A 129 -1.41 5.00 0.93
C ASN A 129 -0.64 5.36 -0.34
N ASP A 130 0.70 5.35 -0.34
CA ASP A 130 1.49 5.51 -1.58
C ASP A 130 1.16 4.42 -2.61
N ARG A 131 1.09 3.15 -2.19
CA ARG A 131 0.75 2.05 -3.09
C ARG A 131 -0.67 2.16 -3.64
N LEU A 132 -1.63 2.54 -2.80
CA LEU A 132 -3.02 2.78 -3.20
C LEU A 132 -3.15 3.94 -4.19
N LYS A 133 -2.43 5.05 -3.97
CA LYS A 133 -2.41 6.19 -4.91
C LYS A 133 -1.91 5.78 -6.29
N ARG A 134 -0.83 4.98 -6.34
CA ARG A 134 -0.31 4.43 -7.60
C ARG A 134 -1.31 3.49 -8.27
N ALA A 135 -1.98 2.63 -7.50
CA ALA A 135 -3.03 1.74 -8.01
C ALA A 135 -4.24 2.52 -8.56
N ALA A 136 -4.55 3.68 -8.00
CA ALA A 136 -5.59 4.60 -8.47
C ALA A 136 -5.14 5.51 -9.63
N GLY A 137 -3.92 5.34 -10.16
CA GLY A 137 -3.42 6.12 -11.28
C GLY A 137 -3.02 7.56 -10.93
N TYR A 138 -2.89 7.90 -9.65
CA TYR A 138 -2.26 9.15 -9.23
C TYR A 138 -0.74 9.03 -9.43
N VAL A 139 -0.27 9.38 -10.62
CA VAL A 139 1.15 9.59 -10.89
C VAL A 139 1.42 11.07 -10.64
N GLY A 140 1.95 11.36 -9.45
CA GLY A 140 2.61 12.64 -9.17
C GLY A 140 3.92 12.76 -9.94
#